data_AF-A0AA36E7N4-F1
#
_entry.id   AF-A0AA36E7N4-F1
#
_cell.length_a   1.000
_cell.length_b   1.000
_cell.length_c   1.000
_cell.angle_alpha   90.00
_cell.angle_beta   90.00
_cell.angle_gamma   90.00
#
_symmetry.space_group_name_H-M   'P 1'
#
loop_
_entity.id
_entity.type
_entity.pdbx_description
1 polymer ?
#
loop_
_entity_poly.entity_id
_entity_poly.type
_entity_poly.pdbx_seq_one_letter_code
_entity_poly.pdbx_strand_id
1 'polypeptide(L)'
;MVVTRNVKKLQLTFYPEEENEDVQLPHCLVTCCSLEALMLDFNYRGLKLPNIMGFPGLKDIYLAYVDLRDDNLVKGFLESCHSLEYLGLLHYMLCKLDLHSISRPKLKKLNILNVALIDEG
;
A
#
# COMPACT_ATOMS: atom_id res chain seq x y z
N MET A 1 28.76 -4.00 -1.13
CA MET A 1 28.17 -3.22 -2.24
C MET A 1 26.67 -3.26 -2.10
N VAL A 2 26.03 -2.12 -1.85
CA VAL A 2 24.56 -2.03 -1.91
C VAL A 2 24.20 -1.68 -3.34
N VAL A 3 23.51 -2.57 -4.03
CA VAL A 3 23.04 -2.32 -5.40
C VAL A 3 21.85 -1.38 -5.31
N THR A 4 22.06 -0.09 -5.54
CA THR A 4 20.97 0.90 -5.64
C THR A 4 20.43 0.89 -7.06
N ARG A 5 19.36 0.12 -7.30
CA ARG A 5 18.60 0.20 -8.54
C ARG A 5 17.64 1.38 -8.42
N ASN A 6 17.68 2.32 -9.38
CA ASN A 6 16.72 3.42 -9.50
C ASN A 6 15.35 2.90 -9.96
N VAL A 7 14.78 1.97 -9.18
CA VAL A 7 13.50 1.35 -9.46
C VAL A 7 12.43 2.43 -9.40
N LYS A 8 11.73 2.61 -10.52
CA LYS A 8 10.59 3.54 -10.63
C LYS A 8 9.27 2.89 -10.29
N LYS A 9 9.12 1.61 -10.62
CA LYS A 9 7.90 0.86 -10.40
C LYS A 9 8.26 -0.46 -9.73
N LEU A 10 7.59 -0.76 -8.64
CA LEU A 10 7.76 -2.01 -7.94
C LEU A 10 6.41 -2.66 -7.71
N GLN A 11 6.31 -3.92 -8.10
CA GLN A 11 5.19 -4.78 -7.77
C GLN A 11 5.70 -5.90 -6.88
N LEU A 12 5.05 -6.11 -5.75
CA LEU A 12 5.33 -7.20 -4.84
C LEU A 12 4.04 -7.98 -4.59
N THR A 13 4.15 -9.30 -4.74
CA THR A 13 3.07 -10.23 -4.42
C THR A 13 3.60 -11.24 -3.42
N PHE A 14 2.93 -11.39 -2.29
CA PHE A 14 3.32 -12.30 -1.21
C PHE A 14 2.19 -13.27 -0.90
N TYR A 15 2.57 -14.55 -0.75
CA TYR A 15 1.67 -15.65 -0.39
C TYR A 15 2.25 -16.41 0.81
N PRO A 16 2.30 -15.80 2.01
CA PRO A 16 2.81 -16.51 3.17
C PRO A 16 1.85 -17.65 3.56
N GLU A 17 2.44 -18.78 3.95
CA GLU A 17 1.72 -20.00 4.28
C GLU A 17 0.84 -19.82 5.53
N GLU A 18 1.31 -19.06 6.52
CA GLU A 18 0.57 -18.80 7.75
C GLU A 18 -0.38 -17.60 7.61
N GLU A 19 -1.62 -17.76 8.10
CA GLU A 19 -2.67 -16.73 8.05
C GLU A 19 -2.39 -15.49 8.90
N ASN A 20 -1.52 -15.64 9.90
CA ASN A 20 -1.22 -14.60 10.87
C ASN A 20 0.11 -13.88 10.61
N GLU A 21 0.84 -14.25 9.55
CA GLU A 21 2.11 -13.60 9.24
C GLU A 21 1.88 -12.27 8.53
N ASP A 22 2.18 -11.16 9.21
CA ASP A 22 2.19 -9.84 8.59
C ASP A 22 3.44 -9.68 7.71
N VAL A 23 3.26 -9.13 6.52
CA VAL A 23 4.35 -8.83 5.61
C VAL A 23 4.97 -7.49 6.00
N GLN A 24 6.25 -7.52 6.36
CA GLN A 24 7.03 -6.31 6.62
C GLN A 24 7.76 -5.86 5.35
N LEU A 25 7.51 -4.62 4.93
CA LEU A 25 8.26 -4.06 3.80
C LEU A 25 9.70 -3.72 4.20
N PRO A 26 10.69 -4.02 3.34
CA PRO A 26 12.07 -3.67 3.61
C PRO A 26 12.26 -2.15 3.61
N HIS A 27 13.07 -1.68 4.57
CA HIS A 27 13.33 -0.26 4.79
C HIS A 27 13.84 0.48 3.55
N CYS A 28 14.59 -0.19 2.67
CA CYS A 28 15.11 0.42 1.46
C CYS A 28 14.01 0.91 0.50
N LEU A 29 12.79 0.36 0.58
CA LEU A 29 11.67 0.78 -0.25
C LEU A 29 11.07 2.10 0.19
N VAL A 30 10.93 2.30 1.51
CA VAL A 30 10.33 3.53 2.04
C VAL A 30 11.25 4.73 1.85
N THR A 31 12.56 4.51 1.77
CA THR A 31 13.56 5.56 1.50
C THR A 31 13.89 5.73 0.01
N CYS A 32 13.23 4.99 -0.89
CA CYS A 32 13.60 4.97 -2.31
C CYS A 32 13.04 6.21 -3.03
N CYS A 33 13.89 7.21 -3.27
CA CYS A 33 13.48 8.44 -3.96
C CYS A 33 13.08 8.23 -5.42
N SER A 34 13.59 7.17 -6.07
CA SER A 34 13.24 6.89 -7.46
C SER A 34 11.90 6.19 -7.62
N LEU A 35 11.33 5.64 -6.54
CA LEU A 35 10.12 4.83 -6.61
C LEU A 35 8.90 5.75 -6.79
N GLU A 36 8.29 5.66 -7.96
CA GLU A 36 7.13 6.45 -8.37
C GLU A 36 5.82 5.65 -8.27
N ALA A 37 5.87 4.33 -8.45
CA ALA A 37 4.70 3.46 -8.35
C ALA A 37 4.98 2.21 -7.50
N LEU A 38 4.07 1.90 -6.57
CA LEU A 38 4.13 0.72 -5.71
C LEU A 38 2.81 -0.05 -5.80
N MET A 39 2.91 -1.32 -6.15
CA MET A 39 1.78 -2.24 -6.19
C MET A 39 2.03 -3.41 -5.22
N LEU A 40 1.11 -3.60 -4.28
CA LEU A 40 1.20 -4.62 -3.23
C LEU A 40 -0.01 -5.53 -3.31
N ASP A 41 0.26 -6.84 -3.34
CA ASP A 41 -0.74 -7.88 -3.19
C ASP A 41 -0.29 -8.89 -2.12
N PHE A 42 -0.98 -8.92 -0.99
CA PHE A 42 -0.55 -9.70 0.17
C PHE A 42 -1.48 -10.87 0.50
N ASN A 43 -2.38 -11.26 -0.40
CA ASN A 43 -3.28 -12.40 -0.19
C ASN A 43 -3.95 -12.40 1.21
N TYR A 44 -4.58 -11.28 1.56
CA TYR A 44 -5.28 -11.01 2.82
C TYR A 44 -4.40 -10.92 4.06
N ARG A 45 -3.10 -10.67 3.90
CA ARG A 45 -2.16 -10.57 5.03
C ARG A 45 -1.94 -9.14 5.47
N GLY A 46 -1.59 -8.99 6.74
CA GLY A 46 -1.31 -7.70 7.35
C GLY A 46 -0.10 -7.03 6.69
N LEU A 47 -0.16 -5.72 6.51
CA LEU A 47 0.99 -4.91 6.08
C LEU A 47 1.61 -4.22 7.30
N LYS A 48 2.89 -4.48 7.55
CA LYS A 48 3.72 -3.71 8.49
C LYS A 48 4.64 -2.78 7.72
N LEU A 49 4.47 -1.49 7.94
CA LEU A 49 5.36 -0.47 7.41
C LEU A 49 6.51 -0.22 8.38
N PRO A 50 7.74 -0.05 7.88
CA PRO A 50 8.83 0.39 8.73
C PRO A 50 8.56 1.80 9.25
N ASN A 51 9.01 2.07 10.48
CA ASN A 51 8.70 3.27 11.27
C ASN A 51 9.25 4.60 10.69
N ILE A 52 9.84 4.57 9.48
CA ILE A 52 10.52 5.70 8.87
C ILE A 52 9.66 6.21 7.71
N MET A 53 9.12 7.41 7.93
CA MET A 53 8.24 8.09 7.00
C MET A 53 8.98 8.56 5.75
N GLY A 54 8.37 8.27 4.60
CA GLY A 54 8.39 9.18 3.46
C GLY A 54 8.83 8.52 2.18
N PHE A 55 7.88 7.91 1.48
CA PHE A 55 8.01 7.57 0.06
C PHE A 55 8.00 8.86 -0.79
N PRO A 56 9.16 9.50 -1.03
CA PRO A 56 9.17 10.91 -1.39
C PRO A 56 8.80 11.14 -2.86
N GLY A 57 9.12 10.14 -3.71
CA GLY A 57 8.82 10.14 -5.14
C GLY A 57 7.52 9.42 -5.50
N LEU A 58 6.82 8.82 -4.53
CA LEU A 58 5.70 7.93 -4.81
C LEU A 58 4.45 8.71 -5.19
N LYS A 59 3.94 8.38 -6.37
CA LYS A 59 2.78 8.99 -7.02
C LYS A 59 1.63 8.01 -7.15
N ASP A 60 1.94 6.74 -7.38
CA ASP A 60 0.93 5.72 -7.63
C ASP A 60 1.03 4.62 -6.57
N ILE A 61 -0.07 4.35 -5.89
CA ILE A 61 -0.20 3.25 -4.95
C ILE A 61 -1.38 2.38 -5.37
N TYR A 62 -1.14 1.07 -5.42
CA TYR A 62 -2.19 0.09 -5.59
C TYR A 62 -2.06 -1.00 -4.52
N LEU A 63 -3.09 -1.14 -3.70
CA LEU A 63 -3.16 -2.17 -2.66
C LEU A 63 -4.27 -3.16 -3.03
N ALA A 64 -3.91 -4.44 -3.16
CA ALA A 64 -4.83 -5.53 -3.41
C ALA A 64 -4.73 -6.57 -2.31
N TYR A 65 -5.88 -7.02 -1.80
CA TYR A 65 -5.92 -8.11 -0.82
C TYR A 65 -4.92 -7.89 0.33
N VAL A 66 -4.86 -6.68 0.88
CA VAL A 66 -3.99 -6.39 2.04
C VAL A 66 -4.89 -6.25 3.26
N ASP A 67 -4.58 -6.90 4.37
CA ASP A 67 -5.33 -6.66 5.59
C ASP A 67 -4.76 -5.44 6.33
N LEU A 68 -5.53 -4.35 6.32
CA LEU A 68 -5.17 -3.13 7.03
C LEU A 68 -5.67 -3.22 8.46
N ARG A 69 -4.99 -4.00 9.30
CA ARG A 69 -5.38 -4.26 10.71
C ARG A 69 -5.22 -3.04 11.63
N ASP A 70 -4.41 -2.06 11.23
CA ASP A 70 -4.15 -0.84 11.98
C ASP A 70 -4.54 0.39 11.15
N ASP A 71 -5.68 0.98 11.46
CA ASP A 71 -6.23 2.16 10.79
C ASP A 71 -5.25 3.35 10.85
N ASN A 72 -4.44 3.44 11.90
CA ASN A 72 -3.42 4.49 12.05
C ASN A 72 -2.23 4.25 11.12
N LEU A 73 -1.93 3.00 10.79
CA LEU A 73 -0.81 2.63 9.93
C LEU A 73 -1.07 3.03 8.48
N VAL A 74 -2.30 2.85 8.00
CA VAL A 74 -2.74 3.32 6.67
C VAL A 74 -2.75 4.83 6.61
N LYS A 75 -3.30 5.47 7.64
CA LYS A 75 -3.33 6.93 7.72
C LYS A 75 -1.90 7.49 7.71
N GLY A 76 -1.01 6.97 8.55
CA GLY A 76 0.41 7.37 8.59
C GLY A 76 1.15 7.11 7.28
N PHE A 77 0.84 6.00 6.60
CA PHE A 77 1.37 5.69 5.28
C PHE A 77 0.97 6.71 4.23
N LEU A 78 -0.34 6.97 4.13
CA LEU A 78 -0.88 7.97 3.21
C LEU A 78 -0.37 9.37 3.57
N GLU A 79 -0.18 9.67 4.87
CA GLU A 79 0.46 10.89 5.37
C GLU A 79 1.89 11.06 4.91
N SER A 80 2.65 9.97 4.81
CA SER A 80 4.02 10.00 4.33
C SER A 80 4.15 10.20 2.81
N CYS A 81 3.07 10.03 2.03
CA CYS A 81 3.06 10.08 0.58
C CYS A 81 2.61 11.45 0.03
N HIS A 82 3.48 12.47 0.16
CA HIS A 82 3.15 13.87 -0.21
C HIS A 82 2.94 14.15 -1.72
N SER A 83 3.30 13.19 -2.58
CA SER A 83 3.20 13.31 -4.04
C SER A 83 2.17 12.37 -4.65
N LEU A 84 1.32 11.74 -3.83
CA LEU A 84 0.34 10.77 -4.28
C LEU A 84 -0.67 11.37 -5.26
N GLU A 85 -0.72 10.82 -6.47
CA GLU A 85 -1.63 11.18 -7.56
C GLU A 85 -2.67 10.09 -7.82
N TYR A 86 -2.33 8.82 -7.61
CA TYR A 86 -3.21 7.68 -7.79
C TYR A 86 -3.25 6.80 -6.54
N LEU A 87 -4.47 6.49 -6.08
CA LEU A 87 -4.72 5.50 -5.04
C LEU A 87 -5.71 4.46 -5.58
N GLY A 88 -5.26 3.22 -5.69
CA GLY A 88 -6.07 2.07 -6.01
C GLY A 88 -6.20 1.14 -4.80
N LEU A 89 -7.43 0.76 -4.48
CA LEU A 89 -7.77 -0.16 -3.40
C LEU A 89 -8.65 -1.27 -3.96
N LEU A 90 -8.19 -2.51 -3.85
CA LEU A 90 -8.91 -3.71 -4.28
C LEU A 90 -9.26 -4.59 -3.06
N HIS A 91 -10.52 -5.04 -3.03
CA HIS A 91 -11.14 -5.84 -1.97
C HIS A 91 -11.47 -5.04 -0.68
N TYR A 92 -11.96 -5.69 0.39
CA TYR A 92 -12.47 -5.18 1.69
C TYR A 92 -11.48 -4.29 2.48
N MET A 93 -11.03 -3.23 1.84
CA MET A 93 -10.11 -2.21 2.36
C MET A 93 -10.88 -1.04 2.96
N LEU A 94 -12.10 -0.79 2.45
CA LEU A 94 -12.89 0.39 2.80
C LEU A 94 -13.46 0.37 4.20
N CYS A 95 -13.82 -0.80 4.73
CA CYS A 95 -14.47 -0.87 6.05
C CYS A 95 -13.54 -0.46 7.20
N LYS A 96 -12.23 -0.39 6.94
CA LYS A 96 -11.20 0.02 7.90
C LYS A 96 -10.54 1.36 7.54
N LEU A 97 -10.81 1.90 6.36
CA LEU A 97 -10.23 3.16 5.91
C LEU A 97 -11.16 4.32 6.26
N ASP A 98 -10.71 5.19 7.18
CA ASP A 98 -11.34 6.49 7.36
C ASP A 98 -11.13 7.31 6.09
N LEU A 99 -12.20 7.52 5.33
CA LEU A 99 -12.19 8.27 4.08
C LEU A 99 -11.68 9.70 4.25
N HIS A 100 -11.73 10.27 5.46
CA HIS A 100 -11.16 11.58 5.75
C HIS A 100 -9.63 11.61 5.59
N SER A 101 -8.94 10.45 5.71
CA SER A 101 -7.49 10.32 5.49
C SER A 101 -7.06 10.40 4.01
N ILE A 102 -8.01 10.23 3.08
CA ILE A 102 -7.78 10.22 1.63
C ILE A 102 -7.76 11.65 1.05
N SER A 103 -8.14 12.66 1.85
CA SER A 103 -8.09 14.08 1.50
C SER A 103 -6.65 14.56 1.25
N ARG A 104 -6.16 14.37 0.01
CA ARG A 104 -4.83 14.82 -0.44
C ARG A 104 -5.00 15.83 -1.57
N PRO A 105 -4.35 17.00 -1.51
CA PRO A 105 -4.50 18.04 -2.53
C PRO A 105 -3.98 17.64 -3.93
N LYS A 106 -3.15 16.60 -4.03
CA LYS A 106 -2.58 16.12 -5.31
C LYS A 106 -3.22 14.86 -5.87
N LEU A 107 -4.15 14.21 -5.13
CA LEU A 107 -4.77 12.98 -5.59
C LEU A 107 -5.66 13.29 -6.79
N LYS A 108 -5.30 12.75 -7.96
CA LYS A 108 -6.01 12.94 -9.23
C LYS A 108 -7.01 11.84 -9.50
N LYS A 109 -6.73 10.64 -9.01
CA LYS A 109 -7.55 9.45 -9.28
C LYS A 109 -7.60 8.53 -8.05
N LEU A 110 -8.81 8.23 -7.63
CA LEU A 110 -9.13 7.23 -6.63
C LEU A 110 -9.88 6.08 -7.32
N ASN A 111 -9.40 4.85 -7.17
CA ASN A 111 -10.08 3.66 -7.65
C ASN A 111 -10.34 2.73 -6.49
N ILE A 112 -11.61 2.37 -6.27
CA ILE A 112 -11.98 1.44 -5.22
C ILE A 112 -12.82 0.33 -5.84
N LEU A 113 -12.33 -0.90 -5.76
CA LEU A 113 -13.02 -2.07 -6.28
C LEU A 113 -13.30 -3.04 -5.14
N ASN A 114 -14.58 -3.13 -4.76
CA ASN A 114 -15.05 -4.14 -3.83
C ASN A 114 -15.55 -5.34 -4.63
N VAL A 115 -14.75 -6.41 -4.72
CA VAL A 115 -15.20 -7.67 -5.31
C VAL A 115 -15.80 -8.48 -4.17
N ALA A 116 -17.14 -8.54 -4.12
CA ALA A 116 -17.81 -9.54 -3.31
C ALA A 116 -17.40 -10.91 -3.84
N LEU A 117 -16.83 -11.75 -2.99
CA LEU A 117 -16.75 -13.18 -3.30
C LEU A 117 -18.21 -13.63 -3.38
N ILE A 118 -18.68 -13.91 -4.59
CA ILE A 118 -19.93 -14.64 -4.77
C ILE A 118 -19.61 -16.01 -4.20
N ASP A 119 -20.15 -16.28 -3.02
CA ASP A 119 -20.14 -17.60 -2.41
C ASP A 119 -21.01 -18.48 -3.32
N GLU A 120 -20.37 -19.23 -4.21
CA GLU A 120 -21.03 -20.28 -4.99
C GLU A 120 -21.28 -21.46 -4.03
N GLY A 121 -22.32 -21.32 -3.21
CA GLY A 121 -22.88 -22.36 -2.34
C GLY A 121 -24.17 -22.93 -2.89
#